data_AF-A0A8B8CW84-F1
#
_entry.id   AF-A0A8B8CW84-F1
#
_cell.length_a   1.000
_cell.length_b   1.000
_cell.length_c   1.000
_cell.angle_alpha   90.00
_cell.angle_beta   90.00
_cell.angle_gamma   90.00
#
_symmetry.space_group_name_H-M   'P 1'
#
loop_
_entity.id
_entity.type
_entity.pdbx_description
1 polymer ?
#
loop_
_entity_poly.entity_id
_entity_poly.type
_entity_poly.pdbx_seq_one_letter_code
_entity_poly.pdbx_strand_id
1 'polypeptide(L)'
;MDCGGKIGQFILVIINIIFMLMGLGLLIPGIALQTNFDFVTNEVKPVLDQVSVTGVSLGDVVQNLGIGFIIVGLFVFLVAGLGLLGACCKSKCLLTIYAIIVLLVLVAQIIVIILWFTMQNQLNSAVKDEMVKLLQSNFKEDSLNSTSQVSNGWNYLFLTLKCCGINPVAVGTSGDFSTTPNWSGKGSKKIPTSCCVAASASSYAAPTSCTVNVASGTYQTQGCYDAMISKFDTSKYSNILLGVGITIIIIEILAILGAIWICRGKDE
;
A
#
# COMPACT_ATOMS: atom_id res chain seq x y z
N MET A 1 1.07 -39.52 -28.88
CA MET A 1 1.83 -38.58 -28.01
C MET A 1 1.20 -37.22 -28.17
N ASP A 2 0.25 -36.90 -27.31
CA ASP A 2 -0.58 -35.72 -27.46
C ASP A 2 0.25 -34.42 -27.38
N CYS A 3 0.19 -33.63 -28.45
CA CYS A 3 0.97 -32.39 -28.59
C CYS A 3 0.53 -31.36 -27.53
N GLY A 4 -0.76 -31.39 -27.16
CA GLY A 4 -1.34 -30.51 -26.16
C GLY A 4 -0.77 -30.71 -24.75
N GLY A 5 -0.59 -31.97 -24.32
CA GLY A 5 -0.03 -32.28 -22.99
C GLY A 5 1.41 -31.77 -22.78
N LYS A 6 2.27 -31.84 -23.81
CA LYS A 6 3.65 -31.32 -23.73
C LYS A 6 3.70 -29.79 -23.68
N ILE A 7 2.85 -29.12 -24.46
CA ILE A 7 2.75 -27.66 -24.47
C ILE A 7 2.21 -27.16 -23.12
N GLY A 8 1.15 -27.78 -22.59
CA GLY A 8 0.61 -27.46 -21.28
C GLY A 8 1.62 -27.65 -20.15
N GLN A 9 2.40 -28.74 -20.19
CA GLN A 9 3.48 -28.98 -19.23
C GLN A 9 4.54 -27.88 -19.27
N PHE A 10 4.99 -27.48 -20.47
CA PHE A 10 6.01 -26.44 -20.62
C PHE A 10 5.54 -25.08 -20.09
N ILE A 11 4.32 -24.68 -20.45
CA ILE A 11 3.70 -23.42 -19.98
C ILE A 11 3.57 -23.42 -18.46
N LEU A 12 3.04 -24.49 -17.87
CA LEU A 12 2.78 -24.57 -16.44
C LEU A 12 4.08 -24.57 -15.62
N VAL A 13 5.15 -25.21 -16.12
CA VAL A 13 6.48 -25.16 -15.50
C VAL A 13 7.03 -23.74 -15.49
N ILE A 14 6.99 -23.02 -16.63
CA ILE A 14 7.52 -21.65 -16.72
C ILE A 14 6.76 -20.70 -15.79
N ILE A 15 5.42 -20.72 -15.84
CA ILE A 15 4.58 -19.84 -15.01
C ILE A 15 4.87 -20.07 -13.52
N ASN A 16 4.96 -21.33 -13.08
CA ASN A 16 5.21 -21.63 -11.68
C ASN A 16 6.65 -21.32 -11.25
N ILE A 17 7.65 -21.42 -12.13
CA ILE A 17 9.01 -20.94 -11.83
C ILE A 17 9.00 -19.43 -11.59
N ILE A 18 8.34 -18.66 -12.47
CA ILE A 18 8.23 -17.20 -12.32
C ILE A 18 7.52 -16.86 -11.00
N PHE A 19 6.40 -17.52 -10.69
CA PHE A 19 5.70 -17.31 -9.43
C PHE A 19 6.52 -17.72 -8.20
N MET A 20 7.31 -18.79 -8.29
CA MET A 20 8.20 -19.19 -7.21
C MET A 20 9.27 -18.12 -6.94
N LEU A 21 9.87 -17.55 -8.00
CA LEU A 21 10.83 -16.45 -7.87
C LEU A 21 10.17 -15.18 -7.29
N MET A 22 8.96 -14.83 -7.73
CA MET A 22 8.23 -13.69 -7.18
C MET A 22 7.84 -13.94 -5.71
N GLY A 23 7.44 -15.16 -5.34
CA GLY A 23 7.16 -15.55 -3.96
C GLY A 23 8.37 -15.40 -3.05
N LEU A 24 9.55 -15.83 -3.50
CA LEU A 24 10.82 -15.58 -2.79
C LEU A 24 11.15 -14.08 -2.72
N GLY A 25 10.89 -13.35 -3.81
CA GLY A 25 11.05 -11.89 -3.88
C GLY A 25 10.17 -11.11 -2.91
N LEU A 26 9.05 -11.68 -2.45
CA LEU A 26 8.21 -11.11 -1.38
C LEU A 26 8.62 -11.62 0.00
N LEU A 27 8.91 -12.92 0.12
CA LEU A 27 9.22 -13.58 1.38
C LEU A 27 10.53 -13.09 1.98
N ILE A 28 11.60 -12.94 1.18
CA ILE A 28 12.92 -12.54 1.67
C ILE A 28 12.90 -11.11 2.24
N PRO A 29 12.38 -10.08 1.52
CA PRO A 29 12.22 -8.75 2.10
C PRO A 29 11.29 -8.74 3.31
N GLY A 30 10.21 -9.52 3.29
CA GLY A 30 9.31 -9.63 4.43
C GLY A 30 10.01 -10.11 5.71
N ILE A 31 10.85 -11.15 5.62
CA ILE A 31 11.66 -11.64 6.74
C ILE A 31 12.72 -10.59 7.14
N ALA A 32 13.39 -9.96 6.17
CA ALA A 32 14.39 -8.94 6.44
C ALA A 32 13.81 -7.73 7.19
N LEU A 33 12.58 -7.32 6.85
CA LEU A 33 11.83 -6.29 7.56
C LEU A 33 11.54 -6.65 9.03
N GLN A 34 11.47 -7.94 9.37
CA GLN A 34 11.21 -8.41 10.74
C GLN A 34 12.47 -8.60 11.58
N THR A 35 13.57 -9.04 10.95
CA THR A 35 14.78 -9.43 11.68
C THR A 35 15.81 -8.30 11.80
N ASN A 36 15.83 -7.36 10.84
CA ASN A 36 16.88 -6.35 10.75
C ASN A 36 16.32 -4.94 10.53
N PHE A 37 15.59 -4.38 11.51
CA PHE A 37 15.16 -2.98 11.48
C PHE A 37 16.32 -1.99 11.28
N ASP A 38 17.54 -2.35 11.69
CA ASP A 38 18.76 -1.54 11.53
C ASP A 38 19.40 -1.57 10.12
N PHE A 39 19.10 -2.59 9.29
CA PHE A 39 19.59 -2.64 7.91
C PHE A 39 18.72 -1.79 6.97
N VAL A 40 17.41 -1.77 7.22
CA VAL A 40 16.43 -0.97 6.48
C VAL A 40 16.68 0.53 6.68
N THR A 41 17.09 0.97 7.87
CA THR A 41 17.41 2.38 8.16
C THR A 41 18.69 2.89 7.52
N ASN A 42 19.61 2.02 7.10
CA ASN A 42 20.90 2.44 6.53
C ASN A 42 20.92 2.43 4.99
N GLU A 43 20.25 1.48 4.33
CA GLU A 43 20.17 1.38 2.86
C GLU A 43 18.94 2.07 2.25
N VAL A 44 17.85 2.20 3.01
CA VAL A 44 16.63 2.89 2.53
C VAL A 44 16.69 4.40 2.82
N LYS A 45 17.67 4.85 3.63
CA LYS A 45 17.94 6.26 3.95
C LYS A 45 18.05 7.20 2.72
N PRO A 46 18.81 6.88 1.66
CA PRO A 46 18.92 7.77 0.49
C PRO A 46 17.67 7.78 -0.40
N VAL A 47 16.82 6.73 -0.35
CA VAL A 47 15.53 6.70 -1.05
C VAL A 47 14.44 7.44 -0.24
N LEU A 48 14.54 7.43 1.09
CA LEU A 48 13.72 8.23 2.00
C LEU A 48 14.13 9.71 2.09
N ASP A 49 15.33 10.10 1.64
CA ASP A 49 15.75 11.52 1.64
C ASP A 49 14.96 12.40 0.65
N GLN A 50 14.20 11.80 -0.27
CA GLN A 50 13.24 12.53 -1.13
C GLN A 50 11.80 12.51 -0.59
N VAL A 51 11.49 11.62 0.37
CA VAL A 51 10.17 11.48 0.99
C VAL A 51 10.37 11.09 2.46
N SER A 52 10.84 12.03 3.27
CA SER A 52 11.14 11.82 4.69
C SER A 52 9.86 11.84 5.53
N VAL A 53 9.10 10.74 5.50
CA VAL A 53 8.01 10.47 6.46
C VAL A 53 8.57 9.67 7.62
N THR A 54 9.57 10.19 8.34
CA THR A 54 10.04 9.58 9.59
C THR A 54 9.12 10.01 10.71
N GLY A 55 7.92 9.42 10.69
CA GLY A 55 6.85 9.96 11.48
C GLY A 55 5.49 9.34 11.34
N VAL A 56 5.48 8.03 11.32
CA VAL A 56 4.42 7.22 11.90
C VAL A 56 5.18 6.33 12.90
N SER A 57 4.53 5.52 13.75
CA SER A 57 5.19 4.29 14.18
C SER A 57 5.39 3.43 12.93
N LEU A 58 6.36 3.82 12.10
CA LEU A 58 6.75 3.12 10.89
C LEU A 58 7.16 1.71 11.28
N GLY A 59 7.66 1.51 12.50
CA GLY A 59 7.82 0.20 13.12
C GLY A 59 6.57 -0.67 12.97
N ASP A 60 5.41 -0.23 13.47
CA ASP A 60 4.18 -1.04 13.44
C ASP A 60 3.63 -1.21 12.02
N VAL A 61 3.70 -0.17 11.18
CA VAL A 61 3.23 -0.25 9.78
C VAL A 61 4.16 -1.13 8.94
N VAL A 62 5.47 -0.96 9.05
CA VAL A 62 6.49 -1.78 8.35
C VAL A 62 6.49 -3.20 8.88
N GLN A 63 6.26 -3.42 10.18
CA GLN A 63 6.05 -4.75 10.76
C GLN A 63 4.82 -5.41 10.16
N ASN A 64 3.67 -4.75 10.20
CA ASN A 64 2.43 -5.31 9.66
C ASN A 64 2.52 -5.57 8.15
N LEU A 65 3.15 -4.68 7.39
CA LEU A 65 3.44 -4.87 5.97
C LEU A 65 4.41 -6.04 5.74
N GLY A 66 5.46 -6.14 6.57
CA GLY A 66 6.42 -7.23 6.54
C GLY A 66 5.78 -8.58 6.81
N ILE A 67 4.88 -8.67 7.80
CA ILE A 67 4.05 -9.88 8.05
C ILE A 67 3.23 -10.21 6.80
N GLY A 68 2.59 -9.21 6.17
CA GLY A 68 1.83 -9.39 4.94
C GLY A 68 2.68 -9.98 3.80
N PHE A 69 3.88 -9.44 3.58
CA PHE A 69 4.81 -9.95 2.56
C PHE A 69 5.27 -11.38 2.83
N ILE A 70 5.49 -11.74 4.10
CA ILE A 70 5.83 -13.12 4.48
C ILE A 70 4.66 -14.06 4.16
N ILE A 71 3.44 -13.72 4.59
CA ILE A 71 2.25 -14.57 4.41
C ILE A 71 1.96 -14.77 2.92
N VAL A 72 1.89 -13.68 2.15
CA VAL A 72 1.60 -13.74 0.71
C VAL A 72 2.74 -14.42 -0.05
N GLY A 73 3.99 -14.07 0.25
CA GLY A 73 5.16 -14.65 -0.40
C GLY A 73 5.27 -16.16 -0.15
N LEU A 74 5.04 -16.61 1.09
CA LEU A 74 5.03 -18.02 1.44
C LEU A 74 3.90 -18.76 0.73
N PHE A 75 2.68 -18.20 0.72
CA PHE A 75 1.54 -18.78 0.03
C PHE A 75 1.84 -18.98 -1.47
N VAL A 76 2.31 -17.93 -2.15
CA VAL A 76 2.65 -17.99 -3.58
C VAL A 76 3.76 -19.01 -3.83
N PHE A 77 4.80 -19.05 -2.99
CA PHE A 77 5.89 -20.02 -3.10
C PHE A 77 5.41 -21.47 -2.99
N LEU A 78 4.55 -21.77 -2.02
CA LEU A 78 4.01 -23.11 -1.81
C LEU A 78 3.09 -23.54 -2.96
N VAL A 79 2.18 -22.67 -3.39
CA VAL A 79 1.27 -22.95 -4.51
C VAL A 79 2.05 -23.16 -5.81
N ALA A 80 3.05 -22.33 -6.07
CA ALA A 80 3.93 -22.48 -7.21
C ALA A 80 4.74 -23.79 -7.15
N GLY A 81 5.22 -24.17 -5.97
CA GLY A 81 5.89 -25.46 -5.73
C GLY A 81 4.98 -26.65 -6.04
N LEU A 82 3.71 -26.62 -5.63
CA LEU A 82 2.73 -27.64 -5.97
C LEU A 82 2.47 -27.74 -7.48
N GLY A 83 2.35 -26.60 -8.16
CA GLY A 83 2.19 -26.56 -9.62
C GLY A 83 3.40 -27.14 -10.35
N LEU A 84 4.61 -26.77 -9.93
CA LEU A 84 5.86 -27.26 -10.51
C LEU A 84 6.05 -28.77 -10.28
N LEU A 85 5.87 -29.25 -9.05
CA LEU A 85 5.94 -30.69 -8.72
C LEU A 85 4.83 -31.48 -9.41
N GLY A 86 3.62 -30.94 -9.48
CA GLY A 86 2.49 -31.54 -10.20
C GLY A 86 2.78 -31.75 -11.69
N ALA A 87 3.35 -30.74 -12.35
CA ALA A 87 3.76 -30.82 -13.75
C ALA A 87 4.94 -31.77 -13.99
N CYS A 88 6.00 -31.68 -13.18
CA CYS A 88 7.21 -32.48 -13.34
C CYS A 88 6.98 -33.96 -13.01
N CYS A 89 6.30 -34.24 -11.89
CA CYS A 89 6.00 -35.62 -11.46
C CYS A 89 4.78 -36.21 -12.17
N LYS A 90 4.07 -35.42 -13.00
CA LYS A 90 2.81 -35.83 -13.66
C LYS A 90 1.81 -36.46 -12.68
N SER A 91 1.73 -35.92 -11.46
CA SER A 91 0.85 -36.43 -10.42
C SER A 91 -0.50 -35.75 -10.50
N LYS A 92 -1.55 -36.53 -10.83
CA LYS A 92 -2.92 -36.01 -10.94
C LYS A 92 -3.39 -35.40 -9.63
N CYS A 93 -3.07 -36.03 -8.50
CA CYS A 93 -3.48 -35.53 -7.19
C CYS A 93 -2.91 -34.13 -6.90
N LEU A 94 -1.60 -33.93 -7.09
CA LEU A 94 -0.97 -32.62 -6.88
C LEU A 94 -1.53 -31.57 -7.85
N LEU A 95 -1.73 -31.93 -9.11
CA LEU A 95 -2.20 -31.02 -10.13
C LEU A 95 -3.68 -30.62 -9.92
N THR A 96 -4.52 -31.54 -9.43
CA THR A 96 -5.89 -31.26 -9.02
C THR A 96 -5.92 -30.33 -7.80
N ILE A 97 -5.11 -30.58 -6.78
CA ILE A 97 -5.02 -29.71 -5.59
C ILE A 97 -4.59 -28.30 -6.01
N TYR A 98 -3.55 -28.20 -6.85
CA TYR A 98 -3.09 -26.93 -7.41
C TYR A 98 -4.23 -26.19 -8.14
N ALA A 99 -4.94 -26.87 -9.06
CA ALA A 99 -6.03 -26.27 -9.81
C ALA A 99 -7.18 -25.80 -8.90
N ILE A 100 -7.52 -26.54 -7.84
CA ILE A 100 -8.53 -26.13 -6.85
C ILE A 100 -8.07 -24.86 -6.12
N ILE A 101 -6.82 -24.80 -5.66
CA ILE A 101 -6.30 -23.61 -4.96
C ILE A 101 -6.34 -22.39 -5.90
N VAL A 102 -5.85 -22.53 -7.13
CA VAL A 102 -5.87 -21.43 -8.12
C VAL A 102 -7.30 -21.00 -8.44
N LEU A 103 -8.25 -21.93 -8.55
CA LEU A 103 -9.67 -21.61 -8.73
C LEU A 103 -10.25 -20.80 -7.56
N LEU A 104 -9.90 -21.16 -6.32
CA LEU A 104 -10.34 -20.40 -5.14
C LEU A 104 -9.75 -18.99 -5.13
N VAL A 105 -8.49 -18.82 -5.54
CA VAL A 105 -7.86 -17.50 -5.67
C VAL A 105 -8.57 -16.68 -6.76
N LEU A 106 -8.88 -17.28 -7.91
CA LEU A 106 -9.61 -16.62 -8.99
C LEU A 106 -10.99 -16.10 -8.52
N VAL A 107 -11.74 -16.93 -7.78
CA VAL A 107 -13.03 -16.53 -7.21
C VAL A 107 -12.86 -15.39 -6.21
N ALA A 108 -11.87 -15.48 -5.32
CA ALA A 108 -11.57 -14.41 -4.37
C ALA A 108 -11.19 -13.10 -5.09
N GLN A 109 -10.41 -13.17 -6.17
CA GLN A 109 -10.02 -12.00 -6.95
C GLN A 109 -11.24 -11.32 -7.60
N ILE A 110 -12.17 -12.09 -8.16
CA ILE A 110 -13.42 -11.54 -8.72
C ILE A 110 -14.24 -10.84 -7.64
N ILE A 111 -14.36 -11.44 -6.44
CA ILE A 111 -15.06 -10.83 -5.31
C ILE A 111 -14.42 -9.50 -4.92
N VAL A 112 -13.08 -9.45 -4.79
CA VAL A 112 -12.35 -8.22 -4.45
C VAL A 112 -12.58 -7.14 -5.49
N ILE A 113 -12.56 -7.48 -6.80
CA ILE A 113 -12.82 -6.51 -7.87
C ILE A 113 -14.25 -5.95 -7.77
N ILE A 114 -15.25 -6.81 -7.53
CA ILE A 114 -16.65 -6.37 -7.36
C ILE A 114 -16.79 -5.46 -6.13
N LEU A 115 -16.18 -5.83 -5.00
CA LEU A 115 -16.20 -5.03 -3.78
C LEU A 115 -15.52 -3.67 -3.99
N TRP A 116 -14.39 -3.64 -4.71
CA TRP A 116 -13.70 -2.40 -5.05
C TRP A 116 -14.61 -1.43 -5.78
N PHE A 117 -15.34 -1.88 -6.81
CA PHE A 117 -16.23 -1.02 -7.58
C PHE A 117 -17.51 -0.63 -6.85
N THR A 118 -18.05 -1.51 -6.01
CA THR A 118 -19.33 -1.28 -5.33
C THR A 118 -19.18 -0.49 -4.02
N MET A 119 -18.09 -0.71 -3.29
CA MET A 119 -17.84 -0.12 -1.98
C MET A 119 -16.76 0.96 -1.99
N GLN A 120 -16.30 1.42 -3.15
CA GLN A 120 -15.22 2.41 -3.26
C GLN A 120 -15.44 3.63 -2.37
N ASN A 121 -16.67 4.16 -2.34
CA ASN A 121 -17.00 5.32 -1.53
C ASN A 121 -16.89 5.02 -0.01
N GLN A 122 -17.35 3.84 0.41
CA GLN A 122 -17.29 3.44 1.82
C GLN A 122 -15.84 3.18 2.25
N LEU A 123 -15.04 2.54 1.39
CA LEU A 123 -13.62 2.33 1.62
C LEU A 123 -12.88 3.68 1.72
N ASN A 124 -13.18 4.62 0.81
CA ASN A 124 -12.58 5.94 0.85
C ASN A 124 -12.91 6.67 2.15
N SER A 125 -14.16 6.65 2.58
CA SER A 125 -14.59 7.22 3.87
C SER A 125 -13.91 6.54 5.05
N ALA A 126 -13.88 5.21 5.10
CA ALA A 126 -13.25 4.47 6.20
C ALA A 126 -11.75 4.79 6.32
N VAL A 127 -11.03 4.83 5.19
CA VAL A 127 -9.61 5.21 5.17
C VAL A 127 -9.44 6.66 5.65
N LYS A 128 -10.29 7.58 5.17
CA LYS A 128 -10.24 8.98 5.59
C LYS A 128 -10.48 9.13 7.10
N ASP A 129 -11.46 8.42 7.65
CA ASP A 129 -11.79 8.45 9.07
C ASP A 129 -10.66 7.88 9.93
N GLU A 130 -10.02 6.79 9.50
CA GLU A 130 -8.83 6.26 10.21
C GLU A 130 -7.65 7.23 10.14
N MET A 131 -7.42 7.88 8.99
CA MET A 131 -6.40 8.93 8.90
C MET A 131 -6.69 10.10 9.84
N VAL A 132 -7.95 10.52 9.96
CA VAL A 132 -8.37 11.57 10.90
C VAL A 132 -8.11 11.14 12.33
N LYS A 133 -8.49 9.92 12.73
CA LYS A 133 -8.21 9.39 14.07
C LYS A 133 -6.71 9.33 14.36
N LEU A 134 -5.90 8.90 13.40
CA LEU A 134 -4.45 8.84 13.55
C LEU A 134 -3.82 10.22 13.73
N LEU A 135 -4.27 11.22 12.95
CA LEU A 135 -3.88 12.61 13.12
C LEU A 135 -4.28 13.11 14.52
N GLN A 136 -5.54 12.89 14.90
CA GLN A 136 -6.10 13.38 16.16
C GLN A 136 -5.42 12.79 17.39
N SER A 137 -5.10 11.50 17.37
CA SER A 137 -4.49 10.81 18.51
C SER A 137 -2.97 11.04 18.63
N ASN A 138 -2.27 11.31 17.52
CA ASN A 138 -0.82 11.27 17.50
C ASN A 138 -0.12 12.58 17.12
N PHE A 139 -0.85 13.60 16.68
CA PHE A 139 -0.26 14.91 16.44
C PHE A 139 -0.01 15.66 17.76
N LYS A 140 1.27 15.77 18.13
CA LYS A 140 1.74 16.26 19.43
C LYS A 140 2.66 17.47 19.34
N GLU A 141 3.29 17.75 18.20
CA GLU A 141 4.27 18.84 18.09
C GLU A 141 4.21 19.54 16.72
N ASP A 142 4.14 20.88 16.72
CA ASP A 142 4.21 21.71 15.49
C ASP A 142 5.68 22.07 15.17
N SER A 143 6.46 21.07 14.75
CA SER A 143 7.88 21.19 14.37
C SER A 143 8.30 20.05 13.44
N LEU A 144 9.36 20.24 12.64
CA LEU A 144 9.94 19.21 11.76
C LEU A 144 11.01 18.34 12.45
N ASN A 145 11.55 18.80 13.57
CA ASN A 145 12.62 18.13 14.31
C ASN A 145 12.16 17.84 15.75
N SER A 146 10.94 17.35 15.89
CA SER A 146 10.33 17.07 17.18
C SER A 146 10.66 15.66 17.67
N THR A 147 10.50 15.42 18.98
CA THR A 147 10.66 14.06 19.55
C THR A 147 9.55 13.12 19.09
N SER A 148 8.36 13.68 18.83
CA SER A 148 7.27 12.98 18.17
C SER A 148 7.56 12.80 16.69
N GLN A 149 8.15 11.65 16.35
CA GLN A 149 8.25 11.22 14.95
C GLN A 149 6.89 11.39 14.27
N VAL A 150 5.80 10.90 14.86
CA VAL A 150 4.46 10.97 14.26
C VAL A 150 4.05 12.38 13.79
N SER A 151 4.39 13.39 14.59
CA SER A 151 4.11 14.78 14.24
C SER A 151 4.98 15.29 13.10
N ASN A 152 6.26 14.90 13.07
CA ASN A 152 7.17 15.23 11.97
C ASN A 152 6.63 14.69 10.64
N GLY A 153 6.16 13.44 10.61
CA GLY A 153 5.58 12.83 9.42
C GLY A 153 4.38 13.60 8.86
N TRP A 154 3.45 14.00 9.73
CA TRP A 154 2.32 14.86 9.35
C TRP A 154 2.78 16.23 8.84
N ASN A 155 3.72 16.88 9.53
CA ASN A 155 4.23 18.20 9.13
C ASN A 155 4.93 18.15 7.76
N TYR A 156 5.74 17.12 7.50
CA TYR A 156 6.35 16.90 6.18
C TYR A 156 5.30 16.61 5.10
N LEU A 157 4.27 15.82 5.42
CA LEU A 157 3.19 15.50 4.50
C LEU A 157 2.42 16.76 4.07
N PHE A 158 2.09 17.64 5.01
CA PHE A 158 1.41 18.92 4.73
C PHE A 158 2.23 19.82 3.81
N LEU A 159 3.54 19.92 4.05
CA LEU A 159 4.47 20.69 3.21
C LEU A 159 4.64 20.08 1.82
N THR A 160 4.82 18.76 1.73
CA THR A 160 5.15 18.05 0.48
C THR A 160 3.95 17.98 -0.46
N LEU A 161 2.78 17.62 0.07
CA LEU A 161 1.56 17.53 -0.73
C LEU A 161 0.86 18.88 -0.91
N LYS A 162 1.32 19.93 -0.21
CA LYS A 162 0.71 21.26 -0.19
C LYS A 162 -0.78 21.19 0.17
N CYS A 163 -1.06 20.59 1.32
CA CYS A 163 -2.41 20.34 1.83
C CYS A 163 -2.48 20.66 3.33
N CYS A 164 -3.68 20.74 3.89
CA CYS A 164 -3.88 20.93 5.32
C CYS A 164 -5.06 20.12 5.84
N GLY A 165 -4.84 19.38 6.94
CA GLY A 165 -5.83 18.43 7.46
C GLY A 165 -6.05 17.24 6.53
N ILE A 166 -6.74 16.21 6.99
CA ILE A 166 -7.16 15.10 6.13
C ILE A 166 -8.32 15.56 5.24
N ASN A 167 -9.27 16.26 5.85
CA ASN A 167 -10.35 16.99 5.22
C ASN A 167 -9.93 18.44 4.91
N PRO A 168 -10.52 19.06 3.86
CA PRO A 168 -10.35 20.48 3.60
C PRO A 168 -10.65 21.34 4.83
N VAL A 169 -9.75 22.27 5.14
CA VAL A 169 -9.92 23.20 6.26
C VAL A 169 -10.67 24.45 5.80
N ALA A 170 -11.79 24.75 6.47
CA ALA A 170 -12.56 25.96 6.22
C ALA A 170 -11.93 27.20 6.88
N VAL A 171 -12.13 28.37 6.27
CA VAL A 171 -11.62 29.66 6.74
C VAL A 171 -12.02 29.90 8.21
N GLY A 172 -11.06 30.30 9.02
CA GLY A 172 -11.27 30.57 10.45
C GLY A 172 -11.48 29.34 11.35
N THR A 173 -11.43 28.12 10.82
CA THR A 173 -11.64 26.88 11.58
C THR A 173 -10.34 26.13 11.86
N SER A 174 -10.37 25.22 12.83
CA SER A 174 -9.27 24.29 13.10
C SER A 174 -9.38 22.99 12.31
N GLY A 175 -10.45 22.78 11.53
CA GLY A 175 -10.71 21.53 10.81
C GLY A 175 -10.53 20.27 11.67
N ASP A 176 -9.76 19.31 11.15
CA ASP A 176 -9.44 18.05 11.83
C ASP A 176 -8.56 18.23 13.09
N PHE A 177 -7.97 19.41 13.29
CA PHE A 177 -7.15 19.77 14.46
C PHE A 177 -7.97 20.35 15.63
N SER A 178 -9.30 20.31 15.54
CA SER A 178 -10.18 20.78 16.62
C SER A 178 -10.16 19.87 17.85
N THR A 179 -10.05 18.55 17.64
CA THR A 179 -10.08 17.52 18.69
C THR A 179 -8.71 16.91 18.99
N THR A 180 -7.66 17.33 18.27
CA THR A 180 -6.28 16.97 18.63
C THR A 180 -5.95 17.49 20.04
N PRO A 181 -5.25 16.69 20.87
CA PRO A 181 -4.71 17.12 22.16
C PRO A 181 -3.92 18.42 22.03
N ASN A 182 -3.70 19.13 23.14
CA ASN A 182 -2.80 20.29 23.09
C ASN A 182 -1.41 19.84 22.64
N TRP A 183 -1.03 20.23 21.42
CA TRP A 183 0.27 19.97 20.86
C TRP A 183 1.26 21.08 21.25
N SER A 184 2.53 20.72 21.41
CA SER A 184 3.61 21.67 21.65
C SER A 184 3.69 22.66 20.49
N GLY A 185 3.68 23.96 20.82
CA GLY A 185 3.66 25.03 19.82
C GLY A 185 2.25 25.43 19.34
N LYS A 186 1.17 24.85 19.89
CA LYS A 186 -0.22 25.23 19.58
C LYS A 186 -0.52 26.69 19.95
N GLY A 187 -0.37 27.08 21.22
CA GLY A 187 -0.76 28.43 21.66
C GLY A 187 -2.17 28.81 21.18
N SER A 188 -2.29 29.93 20.46
CA SER A 188 -3.56 30.37 19.82
C SER A 188 -3.76 29.85 18.38
N LYS A 189 -2.85 29.00 17.87
CA LYS A 189 -2.94 28.46 16.52
C LYS A 189 -4.08 27.45 16.41
N LYS A 190 -4.89 27.60 15.36
CA LYS A 190 -5.95 26.68 14.95
C LYS A 190 -5.44 25.56 14.06
N ILE A 191 -4.40 25.83 13.27
CA ILE A 191 -3.74 24.88 12.37
C ILE A 191 -2.21 24.95 12.55
N PRO A 192 -1.47 23.87 12.26
CA PRO A 192 -0.01 23.86 12.36
C PRO A 192 0.66 24.75 11.31
N THR A 193 1.92 25.11 11.57
CA THR A 193 2.71 25.99 10.70
C THR A 193 2.96 25.37 9.33
N SER A 194 3.12 24.05 9.28
CA SER A 194 3.25 23.24 8.06
C SER A 194 2.07 23.33 7.09
N CYS A 195 0.88 23.76 7.54
CA CYS A 195 -0.28 24.01 6.68
C CYS A 195 -0.20 25.34 5.91
N CYS A 196 0.73 26.21 6.26
CA CYS A 196 0.80 27.56 5.70
C CYS A 196 1.52 27.59 4.36
N VAL A 197 1.04 28.44 3.45
CA VAL A 197 1.64 28.59 2.11
C VAL A 197 3.09 29.09 2.19
N ALA A 198 3.39 29.93 3.18
CA ALA A 198 4.71 30.50 3.41
C ALA A 198 5.70 29.55 4.12
N ALA A 199 5.23 28.44 4.69
CA ALA A 199 6.08 27.52 5.41
C ALA A 199 6.83 26.59 4.44
N SER A 200 8.08 26.25 4.78
CA SER A 200 8.91 25.32 4.02
C SER A 200 9.77 24.46 4.94
N ALA A 201 10.39 23.42 4.39
CA ALA A 201 11.33 22.58 5.15
C ALA A 201 12.57 23.36 5.62
N SER A 202 12.99 24.39 4.88
CA SER A 202 14.13 25.25 5.23
C SER A 202 13.74 26.40 6.16
N SER A 203 12.47 26.80 6.18
CA SER A 203 11.95 27.88 7.01
C SER A 203 10.59 27.50 7.59
N TYR A 204 10.60 26.98 8.81
CA TYR A 204 9.39 26.57 9.52
C TYR A 204 8.74 27.75 10.27
N ALA A 205 8.35 28.77 9.51
CA ALA A 205 7.74 29.98 10.04
C ALA A 205 6.52 30.40 9.21
N ALA A 206 5.50 30.93 9.87
CA ALA A 206 4.30 31.43 9.21
C ALA A 206 3.67 32.61 9.97
N PRO A 207 2.99 33.54 9.27
CA PRO A 207 2.29 34.64 9.92
C PRO A 207 1.09 34.15 10.73
N THR A 208 0.69 34.94 11.72
CA THR A 208 -0.51 34.69 12.55
C THR A 208 -1.80 34.68 11.72
N SER A 209 -1.84 35.38 10.58
CA SER A 209 -2.95 35.34 9.63
C SER A 209 -3.21 33.93 9.09
N CYS A 210 -2.17 33.09 8.98
CA CYS A 210 -2.32 31.69 8.62
C CYS A 210 -2.73 30.82 9.80
N THR A 211 -1.92 30.78 10.85
CA THR A 211 -2.06 29.76 11.89
C THR A 211 -3.19 30.06 12.87
N VAL A 212 -3.45 31.32 13.19
CA VAL A 212 -4.45 31.76 14.19
C VAL A 212 -5.76 32.15 13.52
N ASN A 213 -5.69 32.99 12.48
CA ASN A 213 -6.88 33.51 11.80
C ASN A 213 -7.38 32.57 10.69
N VAL A 214 -6.50 31.73 10.13
CA VAL A 214 -6.81 30.84 8.99
C VAL A 214 -7.47 31.63 7.86
N ALA A 215 -6.79 32.72 7.47
CA ALA A 215 -7.27 33.65 6.46
C ALA A 215 -7.11 33.06 5.04
N SER A 216 -8.07 33.31 4.17
CA SER A 216 -8.02 32.86 2.76
C SER A 216 -6.70 33.27 2.09
N GLY A 217 -6.10 32.35 1.33
CA GLY A 217 -4.83 32.59 0.62
C GLY A 217 -3.56 32.47 1.46
N THR A 218 -3.67 32.25 2.78
CA THR A 218 -2.49 32.12 3.66
C THR A 218 -2.15 30.66 4.03
N TYR A 219 -3.09 29.73 3.82
CA TYR A 219 -2.97 28.31 4.13
C TYR A 219 -3.40 27.44 2.94
N GLN A 220 -3.01 26.17 2.95
CA GLN A 220 -3.42 25.19 1.95
C GLN A 220 -4.86 24.75 2.19
N THR A 221 -5.77 25.04 1.25
CA THR A 221 -7.21 24.75 1.42
C THR A 221 -7.57 23.30 1.12
N GLN A 222 -6.73 22.59 0.38
CA GLN A 222 -6.99 21.21 -0.03
C GLN A 222 -6.73 20.25 1.13
N GLY A 223 -7.66 19.30 1.34
CA GLY A 223 -7.46 18.20 2.27
C GLY A 223 -6.40 17.23 1.77
N CYS A 224 -5.59 16.69 2.67
CA CYS A 224 -4.45 15.85 2.31
C CYS A 224 -4.84 14.50 1.73
N TYR A 225 -6.00 13.96 2.06
CA TYR A 225 -6.52 12.75 1.41
C TYR A 225 -6.72 12.99 -0.09
N ASP A 226 -7.38 14.10 -0.45
CA ASP A 226 -7.65 14.45 -1.84
C ASP A 226 -6.36 14.89 -2.57
N ALA A 227 -5.45 15.60 -1.88
CA ALA A 227 -4.13 15.94 -2.42
C ALA A 227 -3.27 14.70 -2.70
N MET A 228 -3.32 13.71 -1.81
CA MET A 228 -2.64 12.43 -2.00
C MET A 228 -3.21 11.71 -3.21
N ILE A 229 -4.53 11.50 -3.28
CA ILE A 229 -5.15 10.77 -4.39
C ILE A 229 -4.97 11.49 -5.72
N SER A 230 -5.05 12.82 -5.75
CA SER A 230 -4.84 13.60 -6.97
C SER A 230 -3.39 13.61 -7.45
N LYS A 231 -2.40 13.59 -6.54
CA LYS A 231 -0.97 13.48 -6.91
C LYS A 231 -0.55 12.07 -7.27
N PHE A 232 -1.13 11.06 -6.61
CA PHE A 232 -1.03 9.67 -7.04
C PHE A 232 -1.97 9.45 -8.24
N ASP A 233 -1.60 10.06 -9.38
CA ASP A 233 -2.25 10.02 -10.70
C ASP A 233 -3.33 8.93 -10.77
N THR A 234 -4.55 9.26 -10.31
CA THR A 234 -5.62 8.28 -10.10
C THR A 234 -5.97 7.56 -11.40
N SER A 235 -5.68 8.19 -12.55
CA SER A 235 -5.82 7.59 -13.87
C SER A 235 -4.71 6.58 -14.20
N LYS A 236 -3.44 6.87 -13.93
CA LYS A 236 -2.34 5.97 -14.33
C LYS A 236 -2.24 4.76 -13.42
N TYR A 237 -2.23 4.98 -12.10
CA TYR A 237 -2.06 3.88 -11.15
C TYR A 237 -3.29 2.99 -11.07
N SER A 238 -4.51 3.56 -11.13
CA SER A 238 -5.72 2.73 -11.19
C SER A 238 -5.78 1.89 -12.46
N ASN A 239 -5.37 2.43 -13.61
CA ASN A 239 -5.34 1.66 -14.87
C ASN A 239 -4.26 0.57 -14.84
N ILE A 240 -3.09 0.85 -14.27
CA ILE A 240 -2.01 -0.14 -14.11
C ILE A 240 -2.47 -1.27 -13.18
N LEU A 241 -3.05 -0.94 -12.01
CA LEU A 241 -3.54 -1.93 -11.05
C LEU A 241 -4.62 -2.82 -11.65
N LEU A 242 -5.57 -2.21 -12.39
CA LEU A 242 -6.60 -2.95 -13.12
C LEU A 242 -5.98 -3.88 -14.18
N GLY A 243 -4.99 -3.38 -14.94
CA GLY A 243 -4.27 -4.18 -15.94
C GLY A 243 -3.51 -5.36 -15.35
N VAL A 244 -2.85 -5.17 -14.20
CA VAL A 244 -2.20 -6.25 -13.45
C VAL A 244 -3.23 -7.28 -13.00
N GLY A 245 -4.37 -6.85 -12.46
CA GLY A 245 -5.46 -7.74 -12.06
C GLY A 245 -5.97 -8.61 -13.21
N ILE A 246 -6.25 -8.01 -14.38
CA ILE A 246 -6.68 -8.74 -15.58
C ILE A 246 -5.61 -9.73 -16.05
N THR A 247 -4.34 -9.34 -16.00
CA THR A 247 -3.21 -10.21 -16.39
C THR A 247 -3.13 -11.43 -15.48
N ILE A 248 -3.30 -11.26 -14.17
CA ILE A 248 -3.31 -12.37 -13.20
C ILE A 248 -4.47 -13.34 -13.52
N ILE A 249 -5.68 -12.83 -13.76
CA ILE A 249 -6.84 -13.66 -14.13
C ILE A 249 -6.55 -14.52 -15.38
N ILE A 250 -5.94 -13.92 -16.41
CA ILE A 250 -5.57 -14.65 -17.63
C ILE A 250 -4.56 -15.75 -17.31
N ILE A 251 -3.54 -15.46 -16.51
CA ILE A 251 -2.51 -16.43 -16.11
C ILE A 251 -3.13 -17.57 -15.31
N GLU A 252 -4.04 -17.30 -14.38
CA GLU A 252 -4.75 -18.32 -13.59
C GLU A 252 -5.60 -19.24 -14.47
N ILE A 253 -6.32 -18.68 -15.44
CA ILE A 253 -7.10 -19.46 -16.41
C ILE A 253 -6.16 -20.38 -17.22
N LEU A 254 -5.03 -19.85 -17.71
CA LEU A 254 -4.04 -20.65 -18.44
C LEU A 254 -3.44 -21.76 -17.57
N ALA A 255 -3.19 -21.49 -16.29
CA ALA A 255 -2.70 -22.49 -15.34
C ALA A 255 -3.72 -23.61 -15.10
N ILE A 256 -5.01 -23.28 -14.95
CA ILE A 256 -6.10 -24.25 -14.80
C ILE A 256 -6.25 -25.09 -16.08
N LEU A 257 -6.26 -24.46 -17.26
CA LEU A 257 -6.36 -25.18 -18.54
C LEU A 257 -5.15 -26.11 -18.76
N GLY A 258 -3.94 -25.64 -18.46
CA GLY A 258 -2.72 -26.45 -18.51
C GLY A 258 -2.80 -27.65 -17.55
N ALA A 259 -3.30 -27.45 -16.33
CA ALA A 259 -3.52 -28.51 -15.36
C ALA A 259 -4.50 -29.57 -15.89
N ILE A 260 -5.64 -29.16 -16.45
CA ILE A 260 -6.65 -30.06 -17.01
C ILE A 260 -6.09 -30.85 -18.21
N TRP A 261 -5.37 -30.20 -19.12
CA TRP A 261 -4.79 -30.87 -20.29
C TRP A 261 -3.77 -31.95 -19.89
N ILE A 262 -2.89 -31.66 -18.93
CA ILE A 262 -1.93 -32.64 -18.42
C ILE A 262 -2.66 -33.81 -17.70
N CYS A 263 -3.73 -33.53 -16.95
CA CYS A 263 -4.53 -34.57 -16.31
C CYS A 263 -5.20 -35.50 -17.32
N ARG A 264 -5.81 -34.94 -18.39
CA ARG A 264 -6.52 -35.70 -19.43
C ARG A 264 -5.58 -36.50 -20.33
N GLY A 265 -4.43 -35.95 -20.71
CA GLY A 265 -3.42 -36.67 -21.51
C GLY A 265 -2.72 -37.82 -20.78
N LYS A 266 -3.09 -38.10 -19.51
CA LYS A 266 -2.67 -39.27 -18.74
C LYS A 266 -3.76 -40.36 -18.67
N ASP A 267 -4.99 -40.05 -19.10
CA ASP A 267 -6.08 -41.04 -19.24
C ASP A 267 -6.13 -41.69 -20.63
N GLU A 268 -5.37 -41.16 -21.59
CA GLU A 268 -5.13 -41.72 -22.94
C GLU A 268 -3.78 -42.45 -22.99
#